data_AF-A0A2E7S2X9-F1
#
_entry.id   AF-A0A2E7S2X9-F1
#
_cell.length_a   1.000
_cell.length_b   1.000
_cell.length_c   1.000
_cell.angle_alpha   90.00
_cell.angle_beta   90.00
_cell.angle_gamma   90.00
#
_symmetry.space_group_name_H-M   'P 1'
#
loop_
_entity.id
_entity.type
_entity.pdbx_description
1 polymer ?
#
loop_
_entity_poly.entity_id
_entity_poly.type
_entity_poly.pdbx_seq_one_letter_code
_entity_poly.pdbx_strand_id
1 'polypeptide(L)'
;MANNMISGSLRRLSLLAVITLVFGDIGCSGPDIADTTNTKAKTPRKSIFKQRTQDVGEFNANDGKTVSDSKIKITSPLLGGLEAYGPLAEKVTKLSIDHHLNIFNATQGRFPKDHDEFMREIIKKNNLQLPKLPGGSKYEYDVANHKLVVVKGN
;
A
#
# COMPACT_ATOMS: atom_id res chain seq x y z
N MET A 1 6.97 -38.58 44.94
CA MET A 1 8.37 -38.56 45.42
C MET A 1 9.18 -37.69 44.48
N ALA A 2 9.98 -36.79 45.06
CA ALA A 2 11.11 -36.03 44.50
C ALA A 2 10.87 -34.96 43.41
N ASN A 3 10.94 -33.72 43.89
CA ASN A 3 11.12 -32.43 43.23
C ASN A 3 12.31 -32.41 42.26
N ASN A 4 12.30 -31.50 41.28
CA ASN A 4 13.56 -30.92 40.81
C ASN A 4 13.49 -29.40 40.78
N MET A 5 14.52 -28.83 41.39
CA MET A 5 14.56 -27.55 42.07
C MET A 5 15.45 -26.58 41.30
N ILE A 6 15.03 -25.32 41.36
CA ILE A 6 15.69 -24.08 40.95
C ILE A 6 17.18 -24.04 41.35
N SER A 7 18.08 -23.56 40.48
CA SER A 7 19.15 -22.59 40.82
C SER A 7 20.16 -22.38 39.67
N GLY A 8 20.68 -21.16 39.53
CA GLY A 8 21.81 -20.86 38.64
C GLY A 8 21.99 -19.40 38.23
N SER A 9 21.99 -18.47 39.18
CA SER A 9 22.40 -17.06 38.95
C SER A 9 23.93 -16.90 39.12
N LEU A 10 24.48 -15.76 38.64
CA LEU A 10 25.89 -15.28 38.56
C LEU A 10 26.49 -15.49 37.15
N ARG A 11 27.04 -14.47 36.46
CA ARG A 11 28.06 -13.51 36.92
C ARG A 11 27.98 -12.16 36.18
N ARG A 12 28.17 -11.07 36.93
CA ARG A 12 28.51 -9.72 36.43
C ARG A 12 30.03 -9.61 36.25
N LEU A 13 30.51 -8.93 35.19
CA LEU A 13 31.76 -8.14 35.08
C LEU A 13 31.88 -7.66 33.61
N SER A 14 31.64 -6.39 33.25
CA SER A 14 32.52 -5.21 33.32
C SER A 14 33.81 -5.32 32.49
N LEU A 15 33.92 -4.60 31.35
CA LEU A 15 34.93 -3.54 31.08
C LEU A 15 34.79 -2.92 29.66
N LEU A 16 35.16 -1.64 29.55
CA LEU A 16 35.08 -0.72 28.40
C LEU A 16 36.07 -0.99 27.26
N ALA A 17 35.72 -0.59 26.03
CA ALA A 17 36.58 0.09 25.03
C ALA A 17 35.69 0.59 23.85
N VAL A 18 35.29 1.87 23.80
CA VAL A 18 35.97 2.97 23.08
C VAL A 18 36.48 2.57 21.70
N ILE A 19 35.80 3.00 20.64
CA ILE A 19 36.37 3.59 19.42
C ILE A 19 35.25 4.38 18.73
N THR A 20 35.27 5.68 18.97
CA THR A 20 34.63 6.71 18.14
C THR A 20 35.44 6.84 16.86
N LEU A 21 34.85 6.44 15.73
CA LEU A 21 35.39 6.71 14.39
C LEU A 21 34.42 7.61 13.64
N VAL A 22 34.67 8.92 13.78
CA VAL A 22 34.53 10.00 12.79
C VAL A 22 33.50 9.75 11.68
N PHE A 23 32.26 10.19 11.90
CA PHE A 23 31.36 10.56 10.80
C PHE A 23 31.74 11.97 10.37
N GLY A 24 32.50 12.07 9.28
CA GLY A 24 32.77 13.34 8.60
C GLY A 24 31.51 13.78 7.87
N ASP A 25 30.95 14.91 8.29
CA ASP A 25 29.88 15.61 7.60
C ASP A 25 30.36 16.09 6.22
N ILE A 26 30.06 15.33 5.18
CA ILE A 26 30.05 15.85 3.81
C ILE A 26 28.79 16.72 3.71
N GLY A 27 28.94 17.97 4.13
CA GLY A 27 27.99 19.05 3.88
C GLY A 27 27.80 19.24 2.38
N CYS A 28 26.64 18.83 1.87
CA CYS A 28 26.19 19.17 0.53
C CYS A 28 25.74 20.65 0.55
N SER A 29 26.65 21.58 0.26
CA SER A 29 26.33 22.98 -0.03
C SER A 29 25.83 23.07 -1.47
N GLY A 30 24.50 23.13 -1.64
CA GLY A 30 23.88 23.44 -2.94
C GLY A 30 23.64 24.96 -3.05
N PRO A 31 23.89 25.59 -4.20
CA PRO A 31 23.63 27.01 -4.41
C PRO A 31 22.14 27.29 -4.60
N ASP A 32 21.64 28.31 -3.90
CA ASP A 32 20.33 28.91 -4.12
C ASP A 32 20.27 29.57 -5.50
N ILE A 33 19.54 28.97 -6.45
CA ILE A 33 19.07 29.66 -7.65
C ILE A 33 17.62 30.04 -7.42
N ALA A 34 17.41 31.29 -7.01
CA ALA A 34 16.18 32.00 -7.28
C ALA A 34 16.22 32.42 -8.76
N ASP A 35 15.31 31.92 -9.58
CA ASP A 35 14.93 32.63 -10.80
C ASP A 35 13.44 32.54 -11.08
N THR A 36 12.90 33.72 -11.34
CA THR A 36 11.50 34.05 -11.55
C THR A 36 11.19 33.86 -13.03
N THR A 37 10.39 32.86 -13.38
CA THR A 37 9.64 32.91 -14.64
C THR A 37 8.19 32.51 -14.43
N ASN A 38 7.36 33.51 -14.65
CA ASN A 38 5.91 33.48 -14.67
C ASN A 38 5.45 32.56 -15.82
N THR A 39 5.09 31.31 -15.50
CA THR A 39 4.17 30.52 -16.31
C THR A 39 3.07 30.02 -15.39
N LYS A 40 1.86 30.51 -15.66
CA LYS A 40 0.58 30.09 -15.07
C LYS A 40 0.39 28.57 -15.28
N ALA A 41 0.97 27.76 -14.42
CA ALA A 41 0.89 26.29 -14.46
C ALA A 41 -0.06 25.79 -13.36
N LYS A 42 -1.01 24.95 -13.77
CA LYS A 42 -2.07 24.31 -12.98
C LYS A 42 -1.61 23.96 -11.56
N THR A 43 -2.50 24.21 -10.59
CA THR A 43 -2.47 23.73 -9.20
C THR A 43 -1.67 22.43 -9.09
N PRO A 44 -0.62 22.36 -8.23
CA PRO A 44 0.21 21.16 -8.12
C PRO A 44 -0.71 19.98 -7.81
N ARG A 45 -0.83 19.04 -8.76
CA ARG A 45 -1.57 17.79 -8.55
C ARG A 45 -0.93 17.12 -7.34
N LYS A 46 -1.66 17.09 -6.23
CA LYS A 46 -1.22 16.53 -4.95
C LYS A 46 -0.53 15.18 -5.21
N SER A 47 0.75 15.06 -4.88
CA SER A 47 1.52 13.86 -5.16
C SER A 47 0.83 12.62 -4.59
N ILE A 48 0.41 11.70 -5.45
CA ILE A 48 -0.21 10.42 -5.08
C ILE A 48 0.83 9.39 -4.63
N PHE A 49 2.12 9.67 -4.89
CA PHE A 49 3.21 8.78 -4.56
C PHE A 49 3.32 8.66 -3.03
N LYS A 50 3.29 7.42 -2.51
CA LYS A 50 3.23 7.06 -1.07
C LYS A 50 1.88 7.28 -0.37
N GLN A 51 0.86 7.83 -1.04
CA GLN A 51 -0.46 7.92 -0.42
C GLN A 51 -1.15 6.55 -0.42
N ARG A 52 -1.70 6.18 0.74
CA ARG A 52 -2.50 4.97 0.89
C ARG A 52 -3.91 5.31 1.36
N THR A 53 -4.84 4.39 1.15
CA THR A 53 -6.24 4.49 1.52
C THR A 53 -6.73 3.15 2.04
N GLN A 54 -7.63 3.18 3.01
CA GLN A 54 -8.42 1.99 3.41
C GLN A 54 -9.84 2.07 2.85
N ASP A 55 -10.17 3.15 2.14
CA ASP A 55 -11.47 3.36 1.52
C ASP A 55 -11.60 2.52 0.25
N VAL A 56 -12.55 1.59 0.28
CA VAL A 56 -12.95 0.73 -0.83
C VAL A 56 -14.46 0.89 -0.94
N GLY A 57 -14.96 1.23 -2.13
CA GLY A 57 -16.41 1.33 -2.37
C GLY A 57 -17.06 -0.03 -2.59
N GLU A 58 -18.37 -0.04 -2.73
CA GLU A 58 -19.11 -1.21 -3.22
C GLU A 58 -19.31 -1.10 -4.73
N PHE A 59 -19.05 -2.18 -5.46
CA PHE A 59 -19.22 -2.23 -6.91
C PHE A 59 -20.66 -2.58 -7.25
N ASN A 60 -21.28 -1.74 -8.09
CA ASN A 60 -22.59 -2.01 -8.68
C ASN A 60 -22.45 -2.08 -10.21
N ALA A 61 -22.74 -3.25 -10.77
CA ALA A 61 -22.64 -3.49 -12.21
C ALA A 61 -23.61 -2.63 -13.04
N ASN A 62 -24.69 -2.12 -12.44
CA ASN A 62 -25.71 -1.31 -13.12
C ASN A 62 -25.33 0.17 -13.21
N ASP A 63 -24.28 0.61 -12.52
CA ASP A 63 -23.90 2.03 -12.47
C ASP A 63 -23.19 2.51 -13.76
N GLY A 64 -23.01 1.65 -14.76
CA GLY A 64 -22.32 1.98 -16.02
C GLY A 64 -20.84 2.34 -15.83
N LYS A 65 -20.25 1.98 -14.69
CA LYS A 65 -18.87 2.29 -14.32
C LYS A 65 -17.88 1.54 -15.22
N THR A 66 -16.89 2.26 -15.76
CA THR A 66 -15.83 1.63 -16.57
C THR A 66 -14.78 0.98 -15.66
N VAL A 67 -14.76 -0.36 -15.66
CA VAL A 67 -13.74 -1.15 -14.97
C VAL A 67 -12.38 -1.02 -15.70
N SER A 68 -11.29 -0.94 -14.93
CA SER A 68 -9.93 -0.92 -15.45
C SER A 68 -9.51 -2.30 -16.00
N ASP A 69 -9.02 -2.32 -17.24
CA ASP A 69 -8.46 -3.54 -17.86
C ASP A 69 -7.05 -3.91 -17.34
N SER A 70 -6.49 -3.11 -16.43
CA SER A 70 -5.14 -3.29 -15.85
C SER A 70 -4.01 -3.51 -16.88
N LYS A 71 -4.17 -3.06 -18.14
CA LYS A 71 -3.14 -3.20 -19.18
C LYS A 71 -2.10 -2.09 -19.09
N ILE A 72 -0.83 -2.48 -19.15
CA ILE A 72 0.30 -1.55 -19.28
C ILE A 72 0.34 -1.13 -20.75
N LYS A 73 0.06 0.14 -21.01
CA LYS A 73 0.32 0.77 -22.32
C LYS A 73 1.57 1.61 -22.15
N ILE A 74 2.69 1.16 -22.74
CA ILE A 74 3.93 1.93 -22.74
C ILE A 74 3.89 2.85 -23.94
N THR A 75 3.54 4.11 -23.72
CA THR A 75 3.47 5.14 -24.76
C THR A 75 4.79 5.88 -24.88
N SER A 76 5.64 5.83 -23.84
CA SER A 76 6.91 6.54 -23.80
C SER A 76 7.99 5.73 -23.07
N PRO A 77 9.09 5.31 -23.74
CA PRO A 77 10.13 4.46 -23.14
C PRO A 77 10.77 5.04 -21.88
N LEU A 78 10.95 6.37 -21.81
CA LEU A 78 11.52 7.06 -20.65
C LEU A 78 10.57 7.08 -19.44
N LEU A 79 9.26 7.18 -19.69
CA LEU A 79 8.22 7.26 -18.65
C LEU A 79 7.53 5.91 -18.40
N GLY A 80 7.96 4.85 -19.06
CA GLY A 80 7.31 3.54 -19.01
C GLY A 80 7.20 2.98 -17.59
N GLY A 81 8.17 3.24 -16.72
CA GLY A 81 8.11 2.86 -15.30
C GLY A 81 6.97 3.56 -14.54
N LEU A 82 6.69 4.82 -14.88
CA LEU A 82 5.57 5.57 -14.29
C LEU A 82 4.22 5.08 -14.86
N GLU A 83 4.14 4.84 -16.17
CA GLU A 83 2.94 4.31 -16.83
C GLU A 83 2.57 2.91 -16.31
N ALA A 84 3.57 2.09 -15.95
CA ALA A 84 3.37 0.76 -15.40
C ALA A 84 2.94 0.75 -13.92
N TYR A 85 3.13 1.86 -13.18
CA TYR A 85 2.86 1.90 -11.74
C TYR A 85 1.39 1.61 -11.41
N GLY A 86 0.45 2.28 -12.09
CA GLY A 86 -0.99 2.09 -11.83
C GLY A 86 -1.45 0.64 -11.99
N PRO A 87 -1.21 0.01 -13.16
CA PRO A 87 -1.52 -1.39 -13.39
C PRO A 87 -0.83 -2.36 -12.40
N LEU A 88 0.42 -2.08 -12.04
CA LEU A 88 1.14 -2.92 -11.08
C LEU A 88 0.54 -2.79 -9.67
N ALA A 89 0.29 -1.57 -9.21
CA ALA A 89 -0.34 -1.30 -7.93
C ALA A 89 -1.73 -1.95 -7.85
N GLU A 90 -2.51 -1.89 -8.92
CA GLU A 90 -3.80 -2.59 -9.04
C GLU A 90 -3.62 -4.10 -8.89
N LYS A 91 -2.73 -4.73 -9.66
CA LYS A 91 -2.51 -6.19 -9.60
C LYS A 91 -2.03 -6.68 -8.24
N VAL A 92 -1.03 -6.01 -7.66
CA VAL A 92 -0.50 -6.37 -6.33
C VAL A 92 -1.58 -6.24 -5.27
N THR A 93 -2.41 -5.20 -5.35
CA THR A 93 -3.51 -5.00 -4.41
C THR A 93 -4.58 -6.07 -4.56
N LYS A 94 -5.01 -6.38 -5.79
CA LYS A 94 -5.97 -7.48 -6.06
C LYS A 94 -5.46 -8.80 -5.50
N LEU A 95 -4.20 -9.15 -5.76
CA LEU A 95 -3.57 -10.37 -5.24
C LEU A 95 -3.56 -10.42 -3.71
N SER A 96 -3.23 -9.32 -3.05
CA SER A 96 -3.25 -9.24 -1.59
C SER A 96 -4.67 -9.45 -1.04
N ILE A 97 -5.67 -8.79 -1.60
CA ILE A 97 -7.07 -8.96 -1.20
C ILE A 97 -7.55 -10.40 -1.43
N ASP A 98 -7.28 -10.97 -2.60
CA ASP A 98 -7.64 -12.36 -2.92
C ASP A 98 -7.02 -13.34 -1.91
N HIS A 99 -5.77 -13.11 -1.52
CA HIS A 99 -5.11 -13.93 -0.49
C HIS A 99 -5.84 -13.85 0.86
N HIS A 100 -6.21 -12.64 1.32
CA HIS A 100 -6.94 -12.48 2.57
C HIS A 100 -8.37 -13.04 2.51
N LEU A 101 -9.05 -12.92 1.37
CA LEU A 101 -10.34 -13.55 1.12
C LEU A 101 -10.24 -15.08 1.19
N ASN A 102 -9.18 -15.66 0.61
CA ASN A 102 -8.93 -17.09 0.68
C ASN A 102 -8.67 -17.56 2.12
N ILE A 103 -7.92 -16.80 2.92
CA ILE A 103 -7.73 -17.08 4.35
C ILE A 103 -9.07 -16.99 5.11
N PHE A 104 -9.86 -15.96 4.85
CA PHE A 104 -11.17 -15.80 5.47
C PHE A 104 -12.09 -16.98 5.11
N ASN A 105 -12.15 -17.36 3.84
CA ASN A 105 -12.91 -18.51 3.39
C ASN A 105 -12.40 -19.83 4.00
N ALA A 106 -11.08 -20.02 4.10
CA ALA A 106 -10.50 -21.20 4.73
C ALA A 106 -10.80 -21.29 6.24
N THR A 107 -10.96 -20.15 6.92
CA THR A 107 -11.21 -20.09 8.36
C THR A 107 -12.70 -20.07 8.73
N GLN A 108 -13.55 -19.49 7.88
CA GLN A 108 -15.00 -19.32 8.13
C GLN A 108 -15.88 -20.24 7.26
N GLY A 109 -15.30 -20.88 6.25
CA GLY A 109 -16.03 -21.70 5.28
C GLY A 109 -16.91 -20.90 4.30
N ARG A 110 -16.75 -19.57 4.25
CA ARG A 110 -17.51 -18.67 3.37
C ARG A 110 -16.73 -17.41 3.05
N PHE A 111 -17.11 -16.73 1.96
CA PHE A 111 -16.67 -15.36 1.69
C PHE A 111 -17.49 -14.32 2.49
N PRO A 112 -17.04 -13.06 2.56
CA PRO A 112 -17.82 -11.98 3.16
C PRO A 112 -19.18 -11.83 2.47
N LYS A 113 -20.24 -11.64 3.27
CA LYS A 113 -21.62 -11.58 2.78
C LYS A 113 -21.99 -10.24 2.14
N ASP A 114 -21.36 -9.17 2.62
CA ASP A 114 -21.61 -7.81 2.21
C ASP A 114 -20.32 -6.98 2.27
N HIS A 115 -20.39 -5.77 1.72
CA HIS A 115 -19.29 -4.81 1.70
C HIS A 115 -18.82 -4.42 3.11
N ASP A 116 -19.74 -4.26 4.06
CA ASP A 116 -19.41 -3.88 5.44
C ASP A 116 -18.57 -4.96 6.15
N GLU A 117 -18.92 -6.24 5.96
CA GLU A 117 -18.15 -7.38 6.46
C GLU A 117 -16.79 -7.46 5.78
N PHE A 118 -16.72 -7.25 4.47
CA PHE A 118 -15.45 -7.16 3.75
C PHE A 118 -14.55 -6.06 4.34
N MET A 119 -15.08 -4.85 4.53
CA MET A 119 -14.32 -3.73 5.08
C MET A 119 -13.84 -4.01 6.50
N ARG A 120 -14.67 -4.62 7.34
CA ARG A 120 -14.32 -4.93 8.73
C ARG A 120 -13.32 -6.08 8.82
N GLU A 121 -13.61 -7.23 8.22
CA GLU A 121 -12.87 -8.48 8.41
C GLU A 121 -11.65 -8.60 7.49
N ILE A 122 -11.67 -7.99 6.31
CA ILE A 122 -10.57 -8.07 5.34
C ILE A 122 -9.70 -6.83 5.43
N ILE A 123 -10.28 -5.63 5.29
CA ILE A 123 -9.48 -4.38 5.25
C ILE A 123 -9.02 -3.96 6.65
N LYS A 124 -9.94 -3.68 7.57
CA LYS A 124 -9.63 -3.09 8.89
C LYS A 124 -8.90 -4.08 9.80
N LYS A 125 -9.39 -5.31 9.93
CA LYS A 125 -8.80 -6.35 10.79
C LYS A 125 -7.36 -6.70 10.41
N ASN A 126 -7.03 -6.70 9.11
CA ASN A 126 -5.68 -6.97 8.62
C ASN A 126 -4.87 -5.67 8.38
N ASN A 127 -5.42 -4.51 8.77
CA ASN A 127 -4.83 -3.19 8.57
C ASN A 127 -4.31 -2.93 7.14
N LEU A 128 -5.07 -3.40 6.14
CA LEU A 128 -4.67 -3.30 4.74
C LEU A 128 -4.78 -1.86 4.28
N GLN A 129 -3.65 -1.29 3.86
CA GLN A 129 -3.60 0.05 3.29
C GLN A 129 -3.36 -0.09 1.80
N LEU A 130 -4.31 0.32 0.97
CA LEU A 130 -4.24 0.20 -0.48
C LEU A 130 -3.52 1.44 -1.06
N PRO A 131 -2.62 1.30 -2.03
CA PRO A 131 -1.98 2.44 -2.68
C PRO A 131 -3.01 3.27 -3.45
N LYS A 132 -2.92 4.60 -3.41
CA LYS A 132 -3.82 5.42 -4.23
C LYS A 132 -3.49 5.28 -5.72
N LEU A 133 -4.54 5.06 -6.52
CA LEU A 133 -4.41 4.88 -7.95
C LEU A 133 -4.31 6.23 -8.69
N PRO A 134 -3.58 6.29 -9.82
CA PRO A 134 -3.53 7.46 -10.66
C PRO A 134 -4.89 7.73 -11.35
N GLY A 135 -5.10 8.98 -11.75
CA GLY A 135 -6.27 9.39 -12.53
C GLY A 135 -7.60 9.39 -11.75
N GLY A 136 -7.57 9.45 -10.42
CA GLY A 136 -8.79 9.47 -9.60
C GLY A 136 -9.53 8.13 -9.54
N SER A 137 -8.91 7.05 -10.03
CA SER A 137 -9.47 5.71 -9.97
C SER A 137 -9.64 5.24 -8.52
N LYS A 138 -10.69 4.46 -8.27
CA LYS A 138 -11.04 3.95 -6.95
C LYS A 138 -11.14 2.44 -6.95
N TYR A 139 -10.89 1.83 -5.80
CA TYR A 139 -11.16 0.43 -5.57
C TYR A 139 -12.62 0.26 -5.18
N GLU A 140 -13.27 -0.73 -5.79
CA GLU A 140 -14.62 -1.15 -5.41
C GLU A 140 -14.63 -2.67 -5.23
N TYR A 141 -15.34 -3.15 -4.22
CA TYR A 141 -15.50 -4.57 -3.95
C TYR A 141 -16.78 -5.07 -4.62
N ASP A 142 -16.64 -6.08 -5.46
CA ASP A 142 -17.75 -6.80 -6.06
C ASP A 142 -18.15 -7.94 -5.12
N VAL A 143 -19.29 -7.78 -4.46
CA VAL A 143 -19.85 -8.76 -3.52
C VAL A 143 -20.31 -10.02 -4.25
N ALA A 144 -20.83 -9.90 -5.48
CA ALA A 144 -21.35 -11.05 -6.23
C ALA A 144 -20.23 -11.96 -6.73
N ASN A 145 -19.11 -11.37 -7.15
CA ASN A 145 -17.95 -12.12 -7.64
C ASN A 145 -16.87 -12.33 -6.57
N HIS A 146 -17.05 -11.77 -5.38
CA HIS A 146 -16.10 -11.75 -4.26
C HIS A 146 -14.69 -11.26 -4.68
N LYS A 147 -14.61 -10.19 -5.46
CA LYS A 147 -13.35 -9.70 -6.04
C LYS A 147 -13.21 -8.19 -5.95
N LEU A 148 -11.97 -7.72 -5.90
CA LEU A 148 -11.67 -6.30 -5.98
C LEU A 148 -11.60 -5.85 -7.44
N VAL A 149 -12.37 -4.83 -7.80
CA VAL A 149 -12.34 -4.16 -9.10
C VAL A 149 -11.84 -2.73 -8.94
N VAL A 150 -11.31 -2.17 -10.03
CA VAL A 150 -10.91 -0.77 -10.08
C VAL A 150 -11.81 -0.05 -11.06
N VAL A 151 -12.44 1.02 -10.59
CA VAL A 151 -13.26 1.90 -11.40
C VAL A 151 -12.49 3.17 -11.70
N LYS A 152 -12.46 3.58 -12.97
CA LYS A 152 -11.81 4.83 -13.39
C LYS A 152 -12.58 6.04 -12.83
N GLY A 153 -11.84 7.04 -12.35
CA GLY A 153 -12.42 8.32 -11.98
C GLY A 153 -12.84 9.09 -13.23
N ASN A 154 -14.04 9.67 -13.21
CA ASN A 154 -14.53 10.60 -14.24
C ASN A 154 -13.87 11.97 -14.12
#